data_AF-A0A7V0WFD0-F1
#
_entry.id   AF-A0A7V0WFD0-F1
#
_cell.length_a   1.000
_cell.length_b   1.000
_cell.length_c   1.000
_cell.angle_alpha   90.00
_cell.angle_beta   90.00
_cell.angle_gamma   90.00
#
_symmetry.space_group_name_H-M   'P 1'
#
loop_
_entity.id
_entity.type
_entity.pdbx_description
1 polymer ?
#
loop_
_entity_poly.entity_id
_entity_poly.type
_entity_poly.pdbx_seq_one_letter_code
_entity_poly.pdbx_strand_id
1 'polypeptide(L)' 'MIAPELMEIVKSRLINTYNPEVIYLFGSYAWGKPDEDSDLDLLVVVEKSDERFYKRGVAGYKSLRGL' A
#
# COMPACT_ATOMS: atom_id res chain seq x y z
N MET A 1 -7.50 -15.09 3.91
CA MET A 1 -7.36 -14.78 2.47
C MET A 1 -7.88 -13.35 2.30
N ILE A 2 -7.09 -12.39 1.82
CA ILE A 2 -7.63 -11.04 1.54
C ILE A 2 -8.72 -11.19 0.50
N ALA A 3 -9.89 -10.59 0.76
CA ALA A 3 -10.92 -10.48 -0.26
C ALA A 3 -10.32 -9.77 -1.48
N PRO A 4 -10.32 -10.36 -2.69
CA PRO A 4 -9.73 -9.74 -3.88
C PRO A 4 -10.17 -8.28 -4.09
N GLU A 5 -11.40 -7.97 -3.70
CA GLU A 5 -11.99 -6.63 -3.69
C GLU A 5 -11.21 -5.63 -2.82
N LEU A 6 -10.76 -6.02 -1.63
CA LEU A 6 -9.97 -5.14 -0.75
C LEU A 6 -8.61 -4.80 -1.39
N MET A 7 -7.95 -5.78 -2.01
CA MET A 7 -6.67 -5.52 -2.69
C MET A 7 -6.83 -4.57 -3.87
N GLU A 8 -7.91 -4.70 -4.63
CA GLU A 8 -8.24 -3.77 -5.71
C GLU A 8 -8.53 -2.36 -5.20
N ILE A 9 -9.21 -2.22 -4.06
CA ILE A 9 -9.44 -0.90 -3.42
C ILE A 9 -8.11 -0.29 -2.98
N VAL A 10 -7.26 -1.05 -2.27
CA VAL A 10 -5.94 -0.58 -1.83
C VAL A 10 -5.09 -0.13 -3.01
N LYS A 11 -4.98 -0.97 -4.04
CA LYS A 11 -4.23 -0.66 -5.27
C LYS A 11 -4.75 0.62 -5.93
N SER A 12 -6.06 0.74 -6.11
CA SER A 12 -6.68 1.91 -6.74
C SER A 12 -6.44 3.19 -5.95
N ARG A 13 -6.58 3.16 -4.62
CA ARG A 13 -6.33 4.31 -3.76
C ARG A 13 -4.87 4.75 -3.80
N LEU A 14 -3.93 3.81 -3.78
CA LEU A 14 -2.49 4.12 -3.87
C LEU A 14 -2.11 4.66 -5.25
N ILE A 15 -2.66 4.12 -6.34
CA ILE A 15 -2.45 4.65 -7.69
C ILE A 15 -2.91 6.10 -7.75
N ASN A 16 -4.12 6.39 -7.27
CA ASN A 16 -4.66 7.76 -7.27
C ASN A 16 -3.88 8.72 -6.34
N THR A 17 -3.25 8.20 -5.28
CA THR A 17 -2.50 9.02 -4.32
C THR A 17 -1.12 9.37 -4.84
N TYR A 18 -0.44 8.43 -5.50
CA TYR A 18 1.00 8.52 -5.77
C TYR A 18 1.38 8.53 -7.24
N ASN A 19 0.49 8.13 -8.14
CA ASN A 19 0.83 7.80 -9.53
C ASN A 19 2.15 7.00 -9.63
N PRO A 20 2.23 5.84 -8.97
CA PRO A 20 3.48 5.11 -8.81
C PRO A 20 3.90 4.42 -10.11
N GLU A 21 5.20 4.21 -10.26
CA GLU A 21 5.75 3.35 -11.31
C GLU A 21 5.44 1.89 -11.01
N VAL A 22 5.50 1.50 -9.73
CA VAL A 22 5.24 0.14 -9.30
C VAL A 22 4.79 0.09 -7.84
N ILE A 23 3.99 -0.94 -7.52
CA ILE A 23 3.60 -1.28 -6.15
C ILE A 23 3.98 -2.74 -5.92
N TYR A 24 4.81 -3.01 -4.92
CA TYR A 24 5.13 -4.37 -4.48
C TYR A 24 4.36 -4.72 -3.22
N LEU A 25 3.83 -5.95 -3.19
CA LEU A 25 3.35 -6.62 -1.98
C LEU A 25 4.48 -7.46 -1.41
N PHE A 26 4.76 -7.32 -0.11
CA PHE A 26 5.68 -8.19 0.61
C PHE A 26 5.04 -8.64 1.93
N GLY A 27 5.82 -9.29 2.80
CA GLY A 27 5.32 -9.76 4.09
C GLY A 27 4.43 -11.00 4.00
N SER A 28 3.68 -11.27 5.07
CA SER A 28 2.93 -12.52 5.27
C SER A 28 1.90 -12.79 4.16
N TYR A 29 1.29 -11.74 3.62
CA TYR A 29 0.38 -11.81 2.48
C TYR A 29 1.06 -12.26 1.19
N ALA A 30 2.27 -11.79 0.90
CA ALA A 30 3.03 -12.26 -0.27
C ALA A 30 3.46 -13.74 -0.12
N TRP A 31 3.75 -14.17 1.10
CA TRP A 31 4.13 -15.56 1.41
C TRP A 31 2.94 -16.53 1.55
N GLY A 32 1.70 -16.03 1.44
CA GLY A 32 0.49 -16.84 1.56
C GLY A 32 0.20 -17.37 2.98
N LYS A 33 0.82 -16.78 4.01
CA LYS A 33 0.64 -17.16 5.42
C LYS A 33 0.24 -15.98 6.32
N PRO A 34 -0.79 -15.17 5.97
CA PRO A 34 -1.30 -14.15 6.88
C PRO A 34 -2.13 -14.78 8.01
N ASP A 35 -2.11 -14.14 9.17
CA ASP A 35 -2.97 -14.37 10.32
C ASP A 35 -3.86 -13.14 10.59
N GLU A 36 -4.63 -13.17 11.67
CA GLU A 36 -5.57 -12.10 12.04
C GLU A 36 -4.88 -10.79 12.44
N ASP A 37 -3.63 -10.86 12.88
CA ASP A 37 -2.81 -9.71 13.27
C ASP A 37 -1.87 -9.24 12.15
N SER A 38 -1.96 -9.85 10.96
CA SER A 38 -1.06 -9.55 9.85
C SER A 38 -1.35 -8.20 9.22
N ASP A 39 -0.32 -7.35 9.24
CA ASP A 39 -0.29 -6.10 8.50
C ASP A 39 -0.21 -6.31 6.98
N LEU A 40 -0.64 -5.29 6.23
CA LEU A 40 -0.44 -5.24 4.78
C LEU A 40 0.84 -4.47 4.44
N ASP A 41 1.89 -5.20 4.10
CA ASP A 41 3.19 -4.63 3.78
C ASP A 41 3.32 -4.26 2.28
N LEU A 42 3.51 -2.96 2.00
CA LEU A 42 3.57 -2.42 0.65
C LEU A 42 4.78 -1.53 0.43
N LEU A 43 5.42 -1.67 -0.74
CA LEU A 43 6.45 -0.75 -1.22
C LEU A 43 5.93 -0.05 -2.46
N VAL A 44 5.82 1.27 -2.39
CA VAL A 44 5.35 2.12 -3.49
C VAL A 44 6.56 2.87 -4.05
N VAL A 45 6.88 2.63 -5.33
CA VAL A 45 7.96 3.31 -6.03
C VAL A 45 7.38 4.43 -6.88
N VAL A 46 7.91 5.64 -6.69
CA VAL A 46 7.53 6.84 -7.45
C VAL A 46 8.79 7.42 -8.07
N GLU A 47 8.68 7.98 -9.28
CA GLU A 47 9.81 8.56 -10.03
C GLU A 47 10.53 9.64 -9.20
N LYS A 48 9.76 10.54 -8.57
CA LYS A 48 10.28 11.62 -7.72
C LYS A 48 9.28 12.05 -6.65
N SER A 49 9.79 12.63 -5.57
CA SER A 49 8.98 13.24 -4.51
C SER A 49 9.76 14.35 -3.81
N ASP A 50 9.22 15.57 -3.85
CA ASP A 50 9.77 16.74 -3.16
C ASP A 50 9.44 16.76 -1.65
N GLU A 51 8.57 15.85 -1.19
CA GLU A 51 8.25 15.69 0.23
C GLU A 51 9.43 15.15 1.04
N ARG A 52 9.52 15.61 2.29
CA ARG A 52 10.48 15.09 3.28
C ARG A 52 10.24 13.60 3.51
N PHE A 53 11.30 12.82 3.69
CA PHE A 53 11.25 11.36 3.84
C PHE A 53 10.11 10.88 4.76
N TYR A 54 10.05 11.41 5.99
CA TYR A 54 9.04 11.03 6.99
C TYR A 54 7.59 11.43 6.64
N LYS A 55 7.39 12.32 5.66
CA LYS A 55 6.07 12.74 5.16
C LYS A 55 5.59 11.91 3.97
N ARG A 56 6.50 11.27 3.22
CA ARG A 56 6.17 10.56 1.98
C ARG A 56 5.10 9.49 2.18
N GLY A 57 5.19 8.72 3.27
CA GLY A 57 4.20 7.68 3.61
C GLY A 57 2.86 8.21 4.15
N VAL A 58 2.81 9.46 4.62
CA VAL A 58 1.61 9.99 5.31
C VAL A 58 0.40 10.06 4.38
N ALA A 59 0.59 10.41 3.10
CA ALA A 59 -0.50 10.47 2.13
C ALA A 59 -1.14 9.09 1.90
N GLY A 60 -0.32 8.04 1.79
CA GLY A 60 -0.75 6.66 1.61
C GLY A 60 -1.49 6.14 2.84
N TYR A 61 -0.95 6.34 4.03
CA TYR A 61 -1.67 5.99 5.26
C TYR A 61 -3.03 6.69 5.34
N LYS A 62 -3.11 7.97 4.94
CA LYS A 62 -4.38 8.71 4.92
C LYS A 62 -5.36 8.17 3.88
N SER A 63 -4.90 7.84 2.67
CA SER A 63 -5.78 7.34 1.62
C SER A 63 -6.35 5.97 1.95
N LEU A 64 -5.64 5.15 2.70
CA LEU A 64 -6.09 3.81 3.12
C LEU A 64 -6.95 3.80 4.39
N ARG A 65 -7.23 4.94 5.03
CA ARG A 65 -8.10 4.98 6.23
C ARG A 65 -9.52 4.49 5.92
N GLY A 66 -10.14 3.87 6.92
CA GLY A 66 -11.50 3.36 6.86
C GLY A 66 -11.66 2.08 6.03
N LEU A 67 -10.54 1.43 5.71
CA LEU A 67 -10.50 0.03 5.28
C LEU A 67 -10.42 -0.88 6.52
#